data_AF-A0A835U041-F1
#
_entry.id   AF-A0A835U041-F1
#
_cell.length_a   1.000
_cell.length_b   1.000
_cell.length_c   1.000
_cell.angle_alpha   90.00
_cell.angle_beta   90.00
_cell.angle_gamma   90.00
#
_symmetry.space_group_name_H-M   'P 1'
#
loop_
_entity.id
_entity.type
_entity.pdbx_description
1 polymer ?
#
loop_
_entity_poly.entity_id
_entity_poly.type
_entity_poly.pdbx_seq_one_letter_code
_entity_poly.pdbx_strand_id
1 'polypeptide(L)'
;MSNVSSYALRMARLSAQIFGEVVRPTDSKSMKVVKLFSEQPLAKREEVYNWYPPHNTYHALMKKLRYFGLYSFPLTDTSGGRKQEGEQQSTQESSLNHLI
;
A
#
# COMPACT_ATOMS: atom_id res chain seq x y z
N MET A 1 48.71 11.09 -2.77
CA MET A 1 47.86 10.31 -3.69
C MET A 1 48.77 9.33 -4.41
N SER A 2 48.47 8.04 -4.38
CA SER A 2 49.34 6.99 -4.94
C SER A 2 49.62 7.27 -6.42
N ASN A 3 50.85 7.00 -6.83
CA ASN A 3 51.35 7.13 -8.20
C ASN A 3 50.69 6.05 -9.10
N VAL A 4 49.39 6.18 -9.34
CA VAL A 4 48.65 5.30 -10.26
C VAL A 4 49.18 5.54 -11.67
N SER A 5 49.64 4.46 -12.31
CA SER A 5 50.13 4.54 -13.68
C SER A 5 49.05 5.10 -14.59
N SER A 6 49.45 5.96 -15.53
CA SER A 6 48.58 6.50 -16.58
C SER A 6 47.81 5.39 -17.32
N TYR A 7 48.42 4.20 -17.47
CA TYR A 7 47.76 3.03 -18.04
C TYR A 7 46.58 2.53 -17.18
N ALA A 8 46.75 2.44 -15.86
CA ALA A 8 45.71 1.99 -14.94
C ALA A 8 44.46 2.90 -15.00
N LEU A 9 44.67 4.22 -15.09
CA LEU A 9 43.57 5.18 -15.26
C LEU A 9 42.83 5.00 -16.59
N ARG A 10 43.54 4.67 -17.68
CA ARG A 10 42.91 4.36 -18.98
C ARG A 10 42.10 3.06 -18.92
N MET A 11 42.64 2.03 -18.28
CA MET A 11 41.94 0.75 -18.10
C MET A 11 40.69 0.89 -17.22
N ALA A 12 40.75 1.70 -16.16
CA ALA A 12 39.60 2.01 -15.31
C ALA A 12 38.48 2.76 -16.08
N ARG A 13 38.84 3.73 -16.92
CA ARG A 13 37.86 4.41 -17.78
C ARG A 13 37.26 3.49 -18.84
N LEU A 14 38.09 2.67 -19.47
CA LEU A 14 37.65 1.71 -20.49
C LEU A 14 36.66 0.70 -19.90
N SER A 15 36.98 0.10 -18.77
CA SER A 15 36.07 -0.84 -18.08
C SER A 15 34.75 -0.16 -17.70
N ALA A 16 34.80 1.05 -17.11
CA ALA A 16 33.58 1.80 -16.81
C ALA A 16 32.73 2.07 -18.07
N GLN A 17 33.35 2.36 -19.22
CA GLN A 17 32.63 2.59 -20.47
C GLN A 17 32.01 1.30 -21.05
N ILE A 18 32.72 0.17 -20.95
CA ILE A 18 32.22 -1.14 -21.41
C ILE A 18 31.01 -1.57 -20.58
N PHE A 19 31.05 -1.38 -19.27
CA PHE A 19 29.99 -1.81 -18.35
C PHE A 19 28.90 -0.74 -18.11
N GLY A 20 29.03 0.45 -18.73
CA GLY A 20 28.04 1.53 -18.59
C GLY A 20 28.06 2.24 -17.24
N GLU A 21 29.17 2.17 -16.51
CA GLU A 21 29.40 2.89 -15.26
C GLU A 21 29.87 4.33 -15.50
N VAL A 22 30.07 5.07 -14.41
CA VAL A 22 30.43 6.50 -14.47
C VAL A 22 31.89 6.68 -14.90
N VAL A 23 32.11 7.12 -16.15
CA VAL A 23 33.47 7.32 -16.72
C VAL A 23 34.15 8.61 -16.23
N ARG A 24 33.36 9.67 -16.00
CA ARG A 24 33.90 10.96 -15.56
C ARG A 24 34.19 10.94 -14.07
N PRO A 25 35.34 11.45 -13.61
CA PRO A 25 35.59 11.61 -12.19
C PRO A 25 34.51 12.53 -11.64
N THR A 26 33.66 11.96 -10.80
CA THR A 26 32.44 12.59 -10.29
C THR A 26 32.62 12.78 -8.78
N ASP A 27 32.18 13.92 -8.25
CA ASP A 27 32.27 14.15 -6.81
C ASP A 27 31.41 13.12 -6.04
N SER A 28 31.87 12.81 -4.84
CA SER A 28 31.18 11.97 -3.86
C SER A 28 29.71 12.35 -3.67
N LYS A 29 29.37 13.65 -3.66
CA LYS A 29 27.97 14.13 -3.55
C LYS A 29 27.13 13.77 -4.76
N SER A 30 27.70 13.91 -5.97
CA SER A 30 27.02 13.57 -7.23
C SER A 30 26.83 12.07 -7.43
N MET A 31 27.69 11.22 -6.87
CA MET A 31 27.49 9.76 -6.90
C MET A 31 26.21 9.31 -6.18
N LYS A 32 25.65 10.13 -5.27
CA LYS A 32 24.34 9.87 -4.63
C LYS A 32 23.22 9.71 -5.65
N VAL A 33 23.26 10.48 -6.74
CA VAL A 33 22.23 10.46 -7.78
C VAL A 33 22.23 9.12 -8.50
N VAL A 34 23.42 8.61 -8.83
CA VAL A 34 23.61 7.29 -9.44
C VAL A 34 23.01 6.21 -8.54
N LYS A 35 23.30 6.26 -7.24
CA LYS A 35 22.75 5.30 -6.26
C LYS A 35 21.21 5.39 -6.15
N LEU A 36 20.67 6.60 -6.16
CA LEU A 36 19.24 6.83 -6.04
C LEU A 36 18.45 6.27 -7.24
N PHE A 37 19.05 6.26 -8.43
CA PHE A 37 18.44 5.68 -9.62
C PHE A 37 18.78 4.20 -9.84
N SER A 38 19.88 3.70 -9.27
CA SER A 38 20.20 2.28 -9.32
C SER A 38 19.31 1.44 -8.39
N GLU A 39 18.86 2.02 -7.28
CA GLU A 39 18.01 1.35 -6.29
C GLU A 39 16.52 1.64 -6.52
N GLN A 40 15.66 0.69 -6.19
CA GLN A 40 14.22 0.94 -6.17
C GLN A 40 13.86 1.90 -5.01
N PRO A 41 13.15 3.00 -5.29
CA PRO A 41 12.77 3.95 -4.27
C PRO A 41 11.82 3.29 -3.25
N LEU A 42 11.98 3.67 -1.98
CA LEU A 42 11.24 3.09 -0.85
C LEU A 42 9.72 3.03 -1.08
N ALA A 43 9.14 4.09 -1.62
CA ALA A 43 7.70 4.19 -1.86
C ALA A 43 7.16 3.17 -2.87
N LYS A 44 8.01 2.63 -3.76
CA LYS A 44 7.61 1.62 -4.76
C LYS A 44 7.80 0.18 -4.27
N ARG A 45 8.38 -0.01 -3.08
CA ARG A 45 8.57 -1.34 -2.52
C ARG A 45 7.22 -1.90 -2.10
N GLU A 46 6.98 -3.17 -2.42
CA GLU A 46 5.70 -3.85 -2.14
C GLU A 46 5.37 -3.85 -0.66
N GLU A 47 6.39 -4.02 0.17
CA GLU A 47 6.33 -3.93 1.64
C GLU A 47 5.72 -2.61 2.14
N VAL A 48 5.91 -1.52 1.38
CA VAL A 48 5.48 -0.17 1.78
C VAL A 48 4.09 0.14 1.25
N TYR A 49 3.83 -0.06 -0.04
CA TYR A 49 2.53 0.33 -0.61
C TYR A 49 1.42 -0.69 -0.32
N ASN A 50 1.76 -1.98 -0.18
CA ASN A 50 0.79 -3.05 0.09
C ASN A 50 0.63 -3.34 1.58
N TRP A 51 0.84 -2.33 2.43
CA TRP A 51 0.78 -2.48 3.88
C TRP A 51 -0.62 -2.88 4.37
N TYR A 52 -1.67 -2.28 3.80
CA TYR A 52 -3.05 -2.61 4.12
C TYR A 52 -3.67 -3.47 3.03
N PRO A 53 -4.25 -4.64 3.38
CA PRO A 53 -5.07 -5.40 2.45
C PRO A 53 -6.23 -4.54 1.92
N PRO A 54 -6.69 -4.77 0.68
CA PRO A 54 -7.79 -4.02 0.10
C PRO A 54 -9.13 -4.35 0.79
N HIS A 55 -9.43 -3.70 1.92
CA HIS A 55 -10.60 -4.03 2.74
C HIS A 55 -11.93 -3.90 2.00
N ASN A 56 -12.04 -2.91 1.11
CA ASN A 56 -13.27 -2.64 0.34
C ASN A 56 -13.64 -3.81 -0.59
N THR A 57 -12.65 -4.48 -1.18
CA THR A 57 -12.90 -5.61 -2.09
C THR A 57 -13.40 -6.82 -1.29
N TYR A 58 -12.76 -7.12 -0.15
CA TYR A 58 -13.21 -8.19 0.75
C TYR A 58 -14.61 -7.91 1.30
N HIS A 59 -14.87 -6.70 1.77
CA HIS A 59 -16.17 -6.32 2.30
C HIS A 59 -17.27 -6.46 1.24
N ALA A 60 -17.03 -5.96 0.01
CA ALA A 60 -17.98 -6.08 -1.09
C ALA A 60 -18.22 -7.54 -1.50
N LEU A 61 -17.16 -8.36 -1.53
CA LEU A 61 -17.24 -9.79 -1.83
C LEU A 61 -18.08 -10.53 -0.78
N MET A 62 -17.78 -10.33 0.50
CA MET A 62 -18.48 -10.99 1.60
C MET A 62 -19.96 -10.58 1.67
N LYS A 63 -20.25 -9.31 1.35
CA LYS A 63 -21.64 -8.83 1.25
C LYS A 63 -22.40 -9.51 0.12
N LYS A 64 -21.79 -9.69 -1.06
CA LYS A 64 -22.41 -10.43 -2.18
C LYS A 64 -22.64 -11.90 -1.83
N LEU A 65 -21.66 -12.56 -1.22
CA LEU A 65 -21.79 -13.96 -0.79
C LEU A 65 -22.92 -14.16 0.22
N ARG A 66 -23.16 -13.18 1.10
CA ARG A 66 -24.31 -13.18 2.00
C ARG A 66 -25.64 -13.10 1.27
N TYR A 67 -25.75 -12.21 0.28
CA TYR A 67 -26.99 -12.12 -0.51
C TYR A 67 -27.31 -13.41 -1.26
N PHE A 68 -26.28 -14.17 -1.64
CA PHE A 68 -26.45 -15.50 -2.23
C PHE A 68 -26.67 -16.62 -1.21
N GLY A 69 -26.64 -16.33 0.10
CA GLY A 69 -26.78 -17.35 1.15
C GLY A 69 -25.58 -18.29 1.28
N LEU A 70 -24.47 -18.01 0.59
CA LEU A 70 -23.25 -18.84 0.60
C LEU A 70 -22.36 -18.58 1.82
N TYR A 71 -22.56 -17.45 2.50
CA TYR A 71 -21.76 -17.02 3.64
C TYR A 71 -22.60 -16.31 4.70
N SER A 72 -22.54 -16.81 5.94
CA SER A 72 -23.11 -16.15 7.13
C SER A 72 -21.98 -15.83 8.09
N PHE A 73 -21.93 -14.58 8.57
CA PHE A 73 -20.90 -14.12 9.51
C PHE A 73 -21.56 -13.65 10.80
N PRO A 74 -21.24 -14.26 11.96
CA PRO A 74 -21.99 -14.02 13.20
C PRO A 74 -21.95 -12.56 13.70
N LEU A 75 -20.87 -11.81 13.43
CA LEU A 75 -20.71 -10.44 13.97
C LEU A 75 -21.72 -9.44 13.40
N THR A 76 -22.16 -9.62 12.16
CA THR A 76 -23.04 -8.65 11.50
C THR A 76 -24.51 -8.88 11.79
N ASP A 77 -24.88 -10.12 12.13
CA ASP A 77 -26.29 -10.50 12.26
C ASP A 77 -26.87 -9.94 13.57
N THR A 78 -26.03 -9.79 14.60
CA THR A 78 -26.34 -9.07 15.86
C THR A 78 -26.51 -7.55 15.68
N SER A 79 -25.97 -6.96 14.61
CA SER A 79 -26.07 -5.53 14.33
C SER A 79 -27.31 -5.17 13.49
N GLY A 80 -27.78 -6.10 12.65
CA GLY A 80 -29.00 -5.94 11.86
C GLY A 80 -30.26 -6.06 12.70
N GLY A 81 -30.28 -6.98 13.68
CA GLY A 81 -31.40 -7.15 14.61
C GLY A 81 -31.69 -5.91 15.47
N ARG A 82 -30.62 -5.27 15.98
CA ARG A 82 -30.74 -4.05 16.82
C ARG A 82 -31.37 -2.85 16.12
N LYS A 83 -31.39 -2.79 14.78
CA LYS A 83 -32.02 -1.68 14.04
C LYS A 83 -33.54 -1.81 13.92
N GLN A 84 -34.05 -3.04 13.84
CA GLN A 84 -35.51 -3.27 13.74
C GLN A 84 -36.23 -3.11 15.08
N GLU A 85 -35.50 -3.30 16.19
CA GLU A 85 -36.04 -3.11 17.54
C GLU A 85 -36.25 -1.62 17.90
N GLY A 86 -35.38 -0.73 17.42
CA GLY A 86 -35.51 0.72 17.66
C GLY A 86 -36.64 1.41 16.90
N GLU A 87 -37.00 0.94 15.70
CA GLU A 87 -38.14 1.47 14.91
C GLU A 87 -39.50 1.01 15.45
N GLN A 88 -39.57 -0.16 16.08
CA GLN A 88 -40.80 -0.65 16.70
C GLN A 88 -41.12 0.10 18.00
N GLN A 89 -40.11 0.50 18.77
CA GLN A 89 -40.30 1.28 20.00
C GLN A 89 -40.78 2.70 19.73
N SER A 90 -40.23 3.39 18.71
CA SER A 90 -40.68 4.74 18.35
C SER A 90 -42.11 4.79 17.79
N THR A 91 -42.54 3.73 17.10
CA THR A 91 -43.91 3.59 16.57
C THR A 91 -44.92 3.29 17.69
N GLN A 92 -44.52 2.52 18.71
CA GLN A 92 -45.35 2.23 19.88
C GLN A 92 -45.49 3.45 20.80
N GLU A 93 -44.43 4.23 20.99
CA GLU A 93 -44.47 5.49 21.76
C GLU A 93 -45.33 6.57 21.07
N SER A 94 -45.27 6.66 19.74
CA SER A 94 -46.12 7.55 18.94
C SER A 94 -47.61 7.17 19.03
N SER A 95 -47.91 5.87 19.07
CA SER A 95 -49.29 5.37 19.19
C SER A 95 -49.90 5.60 20.58
N LEU A 96 -49.07 5.59 21.63
CA LEU A 96 -49.51 5.85 23.01
C LEU A 96 -49.78 7.34 23.27
N ASN A 97 -49.08 8.24 22.58
CA ASN A 97 -49.25 9.69 22.73
C ASN A 97 -50.48 10.26 22.00
N HIS A 98 -51.16 9.48 21.15
CA HIS A 98 -52.40 9.89 20.49
C HIS A 98 -53.66 9.53 21.31
N LEU A 99 -53.52 8.77 22.41
CA LEU A 99 -54.64 8.24 23.21
C LEU A 99 -54.86 8.98 24.54
N ILE A 100 -54.23 10.15 24.73
CA ILE A 100 -54.41 11.07 25.87
C ILE A 100 -54.94 12.41 25.37
#